data_AF-A0A7Y2I6W6-F1
#
_entry.id   AF-A0A7Y2I6W6-F1
#
_cell.length_a   1.000
_cell.length_b   1.000
_cell.length_c   1.000
_cell.angle_alpha   90.00
_cell.angle_beta   90.00
_cell.angle_gamma   90.00
#
_symmetry.space_group_name_H-M   'P 1'
#
loop_
_entity.id
_entity.type
_entity.pdbx_description
1 polymer ?
#
loop_
_entity_poly.entity_id
_entity_poly.type
_entity_poly.pdbx_seq_one_letter_code
_entity_poly.pdbx_strand_id
1 'polypeptide(L)'
;SLAKTLAEAHKGAGEYRQALDLCLDLLDSYQKNNDPKNSVEVLEQMAEIYMAAGENLRAADAYKTAASVHANYNHSTKAESLREKAAKLTDSAND
;
A
#
# COMPACT_ATOMS: atom_id res chain seq x y z
N SER A 1 3.59 -0.81 14.25
CA SER A 1 3.22 -1.98 15.07
C SER A 1 4.22 -3.10 14.80
N LEU A 2 4.32 -4.11 15.67
CA LEU A 2 5.22 -5.26 15.45
C LEU A 2 4.99 -5.92 14.08
N ALA A 3 3.72 -6.11 13.69
CA ALA A 3 3.37 -6.70 12.40
C ALA A 3 3.84 -5.85 11.19
N LYS A 4 3.78 -4.50 11.26
CA LYS A 4 4.33 -3.63 10.19
C LYS A 4 5.85 -3.81 10.06
N THR A 5 6.56 -3.92 11.19
CA THR A 5 8.01 -4.16 11.20
C THR A 5 8.34 -5.57 10.67
N LEU A 6 7.52 -6.57 11.00
CA LEU A 6 7.71 -7.93 10.50
C LEU A 6 7.42 -8.03 8.99
N ALA A 7 6.38 -7.35 8.49
CA ALA A 7 6.11 -7.25 7.07
C ALA A 7 7.28 -6.61 6.31
N GLU A 8 7.89 -5.57 6.87
CA GLU A 8 9.09 -4.94 6.31
C GLU A 8 10.30 -5.89 6.28
N ALA A 9 10.49 -6.67 7.34
CA ALA A 9 11.54 -7.69 7.40
C ALA A 9 11.33 -8.79 6.34
N HIS A 10 10.11 -9.31 6.21
CA HIS A 10 9.76 -10.28 5.16
C HIS A 10 9.96 -9.70 3.76
N LYS A 11 9.59 -8.43 3.53
CA LYS A 11 9.87 -7.72 2.26
C LYS A 11 11.37 -7.72 1.95
N GLY A 12 12.20 -7.36 2.93
CA GLY A 12 13.66 -7.35 2.80
C GLY A 12 14.27 -8.74 2.56
N ALA A 13 13.61 -9.79 3.03
CA ALA A 13 13.99 -11.19 2.81
C ALA A 13 13.49 -11.77 1.46
N GLY A 14 12.72 -11.01 0.67
CA GLY A 14 12.08 -11.50 -0.56
C GLY A 14 10.83 -12.35 -0.32
N GLU A 15 10.35 -12.41 0.93
CA GLU A 15 9.19 -13.19 1.38
C GLU A 15 7.90 -12.38 1.19
N TYR A 16 7.66 -11.94 -0.05
CA TYR A 16 6.61 -10.96 -0.37
C TYR A 16 5.20 -11.44 0.00
N ARG A 17 4.93 -12.74 -0.14
CA ARG A 17 3.63 -13.32 0.23
C ARG A 17 3.38 -13.20 1.73
N GLN A 18 4.35 -13.57 2.56
CA GLN A 18 4.27 -13.46 4.01
C GLN A 18 4.14 -11.99 4.45
N ALA A 19 4.85 -11.08 3.79
CA ALA A 19 4.70 -9.64 4.03
C ALA A 19 3.27 -9.15 3.71
N LEU A 20 2.70 -9.57 2.58
CA LEU A 20 1.35 -9.20 2.16
C LEU A 20 0.27 -9.79 3.08
N ASP A 21 0.41 -11.05 3.50
CA ASP A 21 -0.53 -11.69 4.43
C ASP A 21 -0.62 -10.90 5.74
N LEU A 22 0.52 -10.46 6.30
CA LEU A 22 0.56 -9.60 7.49
C LEU A 22 -0.09 -8.23 7.26
N CYS A 23 0.13 -7.62 6.08
CA CYS A 23 -0.50 -6.35 5.73
C CYS A 23 -2.03 -6.51 5.58
N LEU A 24 -2.53 -7.60 5.01
CA LEU A 24 -3.96 -7.85 4.87
C LEU A 24 -4.65 -8.00 6.23
N ASP A 25 -4.04 -8.75 7.16
CA ASP A 25 -4.55 -8.89 8.53
C ASP A 25 -4.61 -7.54 9.26
N LEU A 26 -3.57 -6.70 9.09
CA LEU A 26 -3.56 -5.35 9.63
C LEU A 26 -4.63 -4.47 9.02
N LEU A 27 -4.82 -4.53 7.69
CA LEU A 27 -5.79 -3.73 6.98
C LEU A 27 -7.22 -4.05 7.43
N ASP A 28 -7.56 -5.34 7.54
CA ASP A 28 -8.86 -5.80 8.06
C ASP A 28 -9.11 -5.29 9.48
N SER A 29 -8.11 -5.38 10.36
CA SER A 29 -8.19 -4.86 11.73
C SER A 29 -8.40 -3.34 11.77
N TYR A 30 -7.65 -2.57 10.97
CA TYR A 30 -7.79 -1.12 10.92
C TYR A 30 -9.14 -0.68 10.34
N GLN A 31 -9.66 -1.39 9.33
CA GLN A 31 -10.99 -1.13 8.77
C GLN A 31 -12.09 -1.38 9.81
N LYS A 32 -12.04 -2.51 10.54
CA LYS A 32 -12.99 -2.83 11.62
C LYS A 32 -12.98 -1.80 12.75
N ASN A 33 -11.83 -1.19 13.00
CA ASN A 33 -11.64 -0.18 14.03
C ASN A 33 -11.87 1.26 13.54
N ASN A 34 -12.35 1.46 12.30
CA ASN A 34 -12.51 2.79 11.68
C ASN A 34 -11.23 3.64 11.76
N ASP A 35 -10.08 3.03 11.49
CA ASP A 35 -8.76 3.67 11.50
C ASP A 35 -8.26 3.91 10.07
N PRO A 36 -8.72 4.99 9.40
CA PRO A 36 -8.36 5.31 8.03
C PRO A 36 -6.88 5.66 7.90
N LYS A 37 -6.27 6.25 8.94
CA LYS A 37 -4.87 6.64 8.92
C LYS A 37 -3.99 5.41 8.83
N ASN A 38 -4.17 4.45 9.74
CA ASN A 38 -3.37 3.23 9.72
C ASN A 38 -3.70 2.34 8.51
N SER A 39 -4.93 2.36 8.01
CA SER A 39 -5.30 1.68 6.77
C SER A 39 -4.51 2.20 5.56
N VAL A 40 -4.37 3.53 5.44
CA VAL A 40 -3.55 4.15 4.38
C VAL A 40 -2.09 3.75 4.49
N GLU A 41 -1.51 3.82 5.69
CA GLU A 41 -0.11 3.43 5.89
C GLU A 41 0.15 1.97 5.48
N VAL A 42 -0.79 1.06 5.75
CA VAL A 42 -0.68 -0.34 5.35
C VAL A 42 -0.83 -0.51 3.83
N LEU A 43 -1.74 0.22 3.20
CA LEU A 43 -1.91 0.20 1.74
C LEU A 43 -0.65 0.71 1.02
N GLU A 44 0.00 1.74 1.54
CA GLU A 44 1.29 2.21 1.01
C GLU A 44 2.39 1.14 1.18
N GLN A 45 2.43 0.45 2.33
CA GLN A 45 3.38 -0.63 2.55
C GLN A 45 3.14 -1.82 1.61
N MET A 46 1.87 -2.18 1.35
CA MET A 46 1.52 -3.20 0.35
C MET A 46 1.99 -2.79 -1.04
N ALA A 47 1.83 -1.52 -1.42
CA ALA A 47 2.31 -1.03 -2.71
C ALA A 47 3.82 -1.19 -2.85
N GLU A 48 4.60 -0.88 -1.81
CA GLU A 48 6.05 -1.10 -1.80
C GLU A 48 6.44 -2.58 -1.89
N ILE A 49 5.69 -3.48 -1.23
CA ILE A 49 5.92 -4.92 -1.33
C ILE A 49 5.64 -5.40 -2.75
N TYR A 50 4.54 -4.95 -3.37
CA TYR A 50 4.24 -5.26 -4.76
C TYR A 50 5.32 -4.75 -5.72
N MET A 51 5.84 -3.54 -5.50
CA MET A 51 6.97 -3.02 -6.28
C MET A 51 8.21 -3.90 -6.13
N ALA A 52 8.56 -4.32 -4.91
CA ALA A 52 9.69 -5.21 -4.66
C ALA A 52 9.51 -6.58 -5.33
N ALA A 53 8.27 -7.06 -5.44
CA ALA A 53 7.91 -8.29 -6.15
C ALA A 53 7.83 -8.15 -7.69
N GLY A 54 7.99 -6.93 -8.23
CA GLY A 54 7.82 -6.64 -9.67
C GLY A 54 6.36 -6.55 -10.13
N GLU A 55 5.40 -6.52 -9.21
CA GLU A 55 3.96 -6.49 -9.49
C GLU A 55 3.44 -5.04 -9.59
N ASN A 56 3.98 -4.26 -10.53
CA ASN A 56 3.73 -2.81 -10.66
C ASN A 56 2.25 -2.42 -10.76
N LEU A 57 1.42 -3.21 -11.47
CA LEU A 57 -0.02 -2.93 -11.58
C LEU A 57 -0.74 -3.07 -10.23
N ARG A 58 -0.38 -4.07 -9.43
CA ARG A 58 -0.94 -4.25 -8.08
C ARG A 58 -0.45 -3.17 -7.12
N ALA A 59 0.80 -2.73 -7.26
CA ALA A 59 1.32 -1.57 -6.52
C ALA A 59 0.52 -0.30 -6.85
N ALA A 60 0.24 -0.06 -8.14
CA ALA A 60 -0.56 1.07 -8.58
C ALA A 60 -1.98 1.04 -7.98
N ASP A 61 -2.63 -0.12 -7.95
CA ASP A 61 -3.97 -0.27 -7.38
C ASP A 61 -3.99 -0.04 -5.85
N ALA A 62 -2.96 -0.50 -5.14
CA ALA A 62 -2.80 -0.20 -3.71
C ALA A 62 -2.65 1.30 -3.45
N TYR A 63 -1.83 2.00 -4.25
CA TYR A 63 -1.69 3.46 -4.15
C TYR A 63 -2.99 4.21 -4.52
N LYS A 64 -3.74 3.77 -5.53
CA LYS A 64 -5.06 4.35 -5.87
C LYS A 64 -6.04 4.20 -4.71
N THR A 65 -6.04 3.05 -4.05
CA THR A 65 -6.89 2.80 -2.88
C THR A 65 -6.53 3.74 -1.72
N ALA A 66 -5.24 3.88 -1.41
CA ALA A 66 -4.75 4.82 -0.40
C ALA A 66 -5.12 6.29 -0.75
N ALA A 67 -4.99 6.67 -2.03
CA ALA A 67 -5.36 8.00 -2.51
C ALA A 67 -6.86 8.30 -2.31
N SER A 68 -7.73 7.33 -2.60
CA SER A 68 -9.18 7.46 -2.38
C SER A 68 -9.52 7.68 -0.92
N VAL A 69 -8.85 7.00 0.01
CA VAL A 69 -9.03 7.28 1.45
C VAL A 69 -8.61 8.71 1.76
N HIS A 70 -7.43 9.16 1.32
CA HIS A 70 -7.02 10.56 1.54
C HIS A 70 -7.98 11.59 0.93
N ALA A 71 -8.54 11.33 -0.26
CA ALA A 71 -9.55 12.20 -0.86
C ALA A 71 -10.82 12.31 -0.01
N ASN A 72 -11.29 11.20 0.56
CA ASN A 72 -12.48 11.17 1.43
C ASN A 72 -12.30 12.00 2.72
N TYR A 73 -11.05 12.18 3.17
CA TYR A 73 -10.71 13.01 4.34
C TYR A 73 -10.19 14.41 3.94
N ASN A 74 -10.43 14.87 2.72
CA ASN A 74 -9.99 16.17 2.18
C ASN A 74 -8.46 16.39 2.20
N HIS A 75 -7.65 15.32 2.17
CA HIS A 75 -6.19 15.39 2.07
C HIS A 75 -5.73 15.44 0.60
N SER A 76 -6.18 16.44 -0.15
CA SER A 76 -6.03 16.50 -1.61
C SER A 76 -4.58 16.37 -2.10
N THR A 77 -3.62 17.02 -1.44
CA THR A 77 -2.20 16.93 -1.81
C THR A 77 -1.64 15.51 -1.65
N LYS A 78 -2.02 14.81 -0.58
CA LYS A 78 -1.56 13.43 -0.36
C LYS A 78 -2.20 12.47 -1.35
N ALA A 79 -3.49 12.65 -1.61
CA ALA A 79 -4.20 11.87 -2.62
C ALA A 79 -3.54 12.01 -4.00
N GLU A 80 -3.18 13.24 -4.38
CA GLU A 80 -2.54 13.48 -5.69
C GLU A 80 -1.15 12.85 -5.79
N SER A 81 -0.32 13.00 -4.75
CA SER A 81 1.00 12.36 -4.72
C SER A 81 0.92 10.83 -4.89
N LEU A 82 -0.08 10.19 -4.28
CA LEU A 82 -0.30 8.76 -4.42
C LEU A 82 -0.82 8.38 -5.82
N ARG A 83 -1.68 9.20 -6.44
CA ARG A 83 -2.11 8.99 -7.83
C ARG A 83 -0.95 9.12 -8.81
N GLU A 84 -0.05 10.08 -8.61
CA GLU A 84 1.15 10.22 -9.43
C GLU A 84 2.06 8.99 -9.32
N LYS A 85 2.25 8.44 -8.11
CA LYS A 85 2.99 7.18 -7.92
C LYS A 85 2.32 6.04 -8.68
N ALA A 86 0.99 5.91 -8.60
CA ALA A 86 0.25 4.88 -9.31
C ALA A 86 0.33 5.02 -10.84
N ALA A 87 0.27 6.26 -11.35
CA ALA A 87 0.40 6.54 -12.78
C ALA A 87 1.77 6.11 -13.30
N LYS A 88 2.86 6.52 -12.63
CA LYS A 88 4.23 6.12 -12.98
C LYS A 88 4.40 4.59 -13.05
N LEU A 89 3.84 3.86 -12.09
CA LEU A 89 3.89 2.40 -12.06
C LEU A 89 3.08 1.75 -13.18
N THR A 90 1.97 2.38 -13.60
CA THR A 90 1.16 1.89 -14.73
C THR A 90 1.90 2.11 -16.04
N ASP A 91 2.55 3.28 -16.20
CA ASP A 91 3.34 3.60 -17.39
C ASP A 91 4.53 2.66 -17.53
N SER A 92 5.32 2.46 -16.45
CA SER A 92 6.45 1.52 -16.43
C SER A 92 6.06 0.04 -16.60
N ALA A 93 4.79 -0.32 -16.48
CA ALA A 93 4.32 -1.69 -16.74
C ALA A 93 3.92 -1.92 -18.21
N ASN A 94 3.75 -0.85 -18.98
CA ASN A 94 3.35 -0.88 -20.39
C ASN A 94 4.52 -0.67 -21.37
N ASP A 95 5.71 -0.36 -20.85
CA ASP A 95 6.99 -0.25 -21.59
C ASP A 95 7.71 -1.60 -21.66
#